data_AF-A0A8H5ZAP8-F1
#
_entry.id   AF-A0A8H5ZAP8-F1
#
_cell.length_a   1.000
_cell.length_b   1.000
_cell.length_c   1.000
_cell.angle_alpha   90.00
_cell.angle_beta   90.00
_cell.angle_gamma   90.00
#
_symmetry.space_group_name_H-M   'P 1'
#
loop_
_entity.id
_entity.type
_entity.pdbx_description
1 polymer ?
#
loop_
_entity_poly.entity_id
_entity_poly.type
_entity_poly.pdbx_seq_one_letter_code
_entity_poly.pdbx_strand_id
1 'polypeptide(L)'
;MPERTSESKAKAPCKPQPLSDRVIAILHDFIKEERKRDFSFLGKYSYCYKNAKSLLEIEPASQYGIAATKKKDDDFENAGWYTFTEPIDHSRRMVAINILNQENVKIEGMTIGTGTSNMRDATSWIRDTYCTDLQKTWPKKFSPMQYDEQKKWWAKTGKFFKLLQLPLELREEIYRHVIEPVVVPDIVTEGTRRFIFGVGQFFGPTSVAERNRDPDVPRPNLNIIYVNKQVCRQSCSVACRESIKRFTTLRSGLVRGPRQSLFKIWQHALSMPPELALQTGFLRHIQIEMDAREHFACIGIYPNSGYPLRAEAPHVMKLTELALLNGLQTLDLRFISPEHRLARCPWAMASSESRPHSCQKKWIESWVVMAWDTLRNLRTTKGVKISLSGCIKTSTVDFWETKLNAAGDGDTELVKSMEHAMKAEILLRSHSREMVFPCRCTYPCVGTSADLLVNFEDDEDPRLESVEGWQGILDKAYWDFED
;
A
#
# COMPACT_ATOMS: atom_id res chain seq x y z
N MET A 1 42.35 -59.91 -20.87
CA MET A 1 42.65 -58.83 -21.83
C MET A 1 41.77 -57.63 -21.49
N PRO A 2 42.32 -56.41 -21.46
CA PRO A 2 41.66 -55.23 -20.90
C PRO A 2 40.86 -54.46 -21.96
N GLU A 3 39.70 -53.94 -21.58
CA GLU A 3 39.07 -52.82 -22.28
C GLU A 3 39.58 -51.51 -21.66
N ARG A 4 40.19 -50.69 -22.53
CA ARG A 4 40.54 -49.29 -22.26
C ARG A 4 39.27 -48.44 -22.39
N THR A 5 38.98 -47.61 -21.40
CA THR A 5 38.24 -46.35 -21.54
C THR A 5 38.61 -45.48 -20.35
N SER A 6 39.55 -44.55 -20.54
CA SER A 6 39.35 -43.13 -20.90
C SER A 6 39.74 -42.27 -19.70
N GLU A 7 40.85 -41.57 -19.90
CA GLU A 7 41.57 -40.76 -18.94
C GLU A 7 40.70 -39.68 -18.30
N SER A 8 40.92 -39.49 -16.99
CA SER A 8 40.44 -38.36 -16.22
C SER A 8 40.88 -37.04 -16.88
N LYS A 9 39.93 -36.25 -17.37
CA LYS A 9 40.17 -34.83 -17.64
C LYS A 9 40.47 -34.15 -16.31
N ALA A 10 41.76 -33.89 -16.07
CA ALA A 10 42.22 -33.01 -15.01
C ALA A 10 41.49 -31.67 -15.11
N LYS A 11 40.77 -31.28 -14.05
CA LYS A 11 40.25 -29.93 -13.90
C LYS A 11 41.44 -28.97 -13.97
N ALA A 12 41.40 -28.03 -14.91
CA ALA A 12 42.32 -26.92 -14.95
C ALA A 12 42.37 -26.24 -13.56
N PRO A 13 43.54 -25.78 -13.08
CA PRO A 13 43.62 -25.06 -11.82
C PRO A 13 42.76 -23.79 -11.95
N CYS A 14 41.75 -23.64 -11.10
CA CYS A 14 41.06 -22.36 -10.94
C CYS A 14 42.12 -21.31 -10.63
N LYS A 15 42.29 -20.32 -11.51
CA LYS A 15 43.09 -19.13 -11.19
C LYS A 15 42.56 -18.56 -9.86
N PRO A 16 43.42 -18.22 -8.89
CA PRO A 16 42.97 -17.58 -7.66
C PRO A 16 42.22 -16.30 -8.03
N GLN A 17 41.01 -16.13 -7.49
CA GLN A 17 40.23 -14.90 -7.68
C GLN A 17 41.07 -13.68 -7.27
N PRO A 18 41.01 -12.57 -8.02
CA PRO A 18 41.64 -11.32 -7.62
C PRO A 18 41.24 -10.93 -6.19
N LEU A 19 42.19 -10.39 -5.42
CA LEU A 19 41.94 -9.97 -4.03
C LEU A 19 40.76 -8.96 -3.95
N SER A 20 40.63 -8.08 -4.95
CA SER A 20 39.52 -7.15 -5.10
C SER A 20 38.16 -7.86 -5.13
N ASP A 21 38.05 -8.93 -5.91
CA ASP A 21 36.80 -9.66 -6.11
C ASP A 21 36.42 -10.42 -4.84
N ARG A 22 37.41 -10.93 -4.10
CA ARG A 22 37.22 -11.58 -2.80
C ARG A 22 36.71 -10.59 -1.75
N VAL A 23 37.30 -9.40 -1.69
CA VAL A 23 36.88 -8.32 -0.78
C VAL A 23 35.45 -7.88 -1.08
N ILE A 24 35.16 -7.63 -2.35
CA ILE A 24 33.82 -7.25 -2.83
C ILE A 24 32.80 -8.34 -2.46
N ALA A 25 33.09 -9.61 -2.73
CA ALA A 25 32.20 -10.72 -2.40
C ALA A 25 31.92 -10.81 -0.88
N ILE A 26 32.95 -10.71 -0.04
CA ILE A 26 32.81 -10.77 1.43
C ILE A 26 31.97 -9.60 1.94
N LEU A 27 32.20 -8.39 1.45
CA LEU A 27 31.42 -7.22 1.84
C LEU A 27 29.97 -7.34 1.37
N HIS A 28 29.74 -7.81 0.13
CA HIS A 28 28.39 -8.08 -0.37
C HIS A 28 27.67 -9.14 0.48
N ASP A 29 28.33 -10.23 0.84
CA ASP A 29 27.77 -11.28 1.67
C ASP A 29 27.48 -10.79 3.09
N PHE A 30 28.38 -10.02 3.69
CA PHE A 30 28.14 -9.40 4.98
C PHE A 30 26.96 -8.43 4.93
N ILE A 31 26.92 -7.53 3.95
CA ILE A 31 25.79 -6.61 3.76
C ILE A 31 24.49 -7.39 3.56
N LYS A 32 24.53 -8.49 2.80
CA LYS A 32 23.38 -9.37 2.57
C LYS A 32 22.94 -10.07 3.87
N GLU A 33 23.86 -10.42 4.76
CA GLU A 33 23.55 -10.99 6.07
C GLU A 33 23.08 -9.93 7.09
N GLU A 34 23.66 -8.73 7.09
CA GLU A 34 23.23 -7.61 7.92
C GLU A 34 21.82 -7.16 7.53
N ARG A 35 21.47 -7.17 6.23
CA ARG A 35 20.08 -7.02 5.76
C ARG A 35 19.11 -8.00 6.43
N LYS A 36 19.58 -9.20 6.79
CA LYS A 36 18.76 -10.22 7.46
C LYS A 36 18.77 -10.07 8.99
N ARG A 37 19.58 -9.19 9.56
CA ARG A 37 19.83 -9.09 11.02
C ARG A 37 19.42 -7.75 11.60
N ASP A 38 19.64 -6.67 10.85
CA ASP A 38 19.45 -5.30 11.29
C ASP A 38 18.34 -4.60 10.47
N PHE A 39 17.26 -4.28 11.17
CA PHE A 39 16.08 -3.64 10.57
C PHE A 39 16.37 -2.21 10.10
N SER A 40 17.38 -1.55 10.67
CA SER A 40 17.79 -0.19 10.31
C SER A 40 18.32 -0.14 8.86
N PHE A 41 18.99 -1.22 8.45
CA PHE A 41 19.46 -1.41 7.08
C PHE A 41 18.31 -1.59 6.08
N LEU A 42 17.18 -2.17 6.51
CA LEU A 42 15.97 -2.28 5.70
C LEU A 42 15.29 -0.92 5.57
N GLY A 43 15.16 -0.18 6.67
CA GLY A 43 14.40 1.08 6.73
C GLY A 43 14.81 2.16 5.72
N LYS A 44 16.10 2.33 5.38
CA LYS A 44 16.50 3.34 4.37
C LYS A 44 16.47 2.78 2.94
N TYR A 45 16.71 1.48 2.76
CA TYR A 45 17.05 0.89 1.46
C TYR A 45 16.02 -0.12 0.90
N SER A 46 15.04 -0.58 1.69
CA SER A 46 13.97 -1.48 1.21
C SER A 46 12.85 -0.77 0.45
N TYR A 47 12.86 0.57 0.43
CA TYR A 47 11.78 1.41 -0.11
C TYR A 47 11.71 1.43 -1.66
N CYS A 48 12.77 1.04 -2.37
CA CYS A 48 12.88 1.31 -3.82
C CYS A 48 13.20 0.10 -4.71
N TYR A 49 13.47 -1.09 -4.19
CA TYR A 49 14.03 -2.17 -5.02
C TYR A 49 13.17 -3.43 -5.08
N LYS A 50 12.49 -3.59 -6.22
CA LYS A 50 11.98 -4.89 -6.70
C LYS A 50 13.16 -5.79 -7.09
N ASN A 51 13.05 -7.09 -6.83
CA ASN A 51 13.92 -8.15 -7.39
C ASN A 51 15.42 -8.11 -7.07
N ALA A 52 15.79 -7.82 -5.82
CA ALA A 52 17.13 -8.17 -5.28
C ALA A 52 18.36 -7.58 -6.00
N LYS A 53 18.25 -6.43 -6.70
CA LYS A 53 19.44 -5.67 -7.11
C LYS A 53 20.19 -5.13 -5.88
N SER A 54 21.52 -5.03 -5.94
CA SER A 54 22.34 -4.69 -4.77
C SER A 54 22.07 -3.25 -4.31
N LEU A 55 21.64 -3.06 -3.06
CA LEU A 55 21.38 -1.76 -2.43
C LEU A 55 22.64 -0.93 -2.18
N LEU A 56 23.80 -1.58 -2.25
CA LEU A 56 25.11 -0.98 -2.12
C LEU A 56 26.01 -1.71 -3.13
N GLU A 57 26.47 -0.99 -4.13
CA GLU A 57 27.36 -1.52 -5.16
C GLU A 57 28.79 -1.16 -4.76
N ILE A 58 29.64 -2.17 -4.67
CA ILE A 58 31.03 -2.01 -4.29
C ILE A 58 31.87 -2.32 -5.51
N GLU A 59 32.61 -1.33 -5.97
CA GLU A 59 33.52 -1.45 -7.10
C GLU A 59 34.91 -0.95 -6.69
N PRO A 60 35.99 -1.44 -7.33
CA PRO A 60 37.30 -0.83 -7.17
C PRO A 60 37.25 0.65 -7.55
N ALA A 61 37.90 1.51 -6.76
CA ALA A 61 37.90 2.94 -7.03
C ALA A 61 38.69 3.29 -8.30
N SER A 62 38.20 4.27 -9.06
CA SER A 62 38.93 4.78 -10.22
C SER A 62 40.16 5.58 -9.81
N GLN A 63 41.23 5.54 -10.60
CA GLN A 63 42.48 6.28 -10.33
C GLN A 63 42.25 7.78 -10.15
N TYR A 64 41.31 8.36 -10.90
CA TYR A 64 40.93 9.76 -10.78
C TYR A 64 40.27 10.08 -9.43
N GLY A 65 39.36 9.22 -8.95
CA GLY A 65 38.69 9.42 -7.66
C GLY A 65 39.64 9.23 -6.48
N ILE A 66 40.61 8.32 -6.59
CA ILE A 66 41.66 8.14 -5.58
C ILE A 66 42.48 9.42 -5.45
N ALA A 67 42.91 10.03 -6.56
CA ALA A 67 43.69 11.26 -6.55
C ALA A 67 42.92 12.45 -5.94
N ALA A 68 41.61 12.50 -6.08
CA ALA A 68 40.76 13.55 -5.50
C ALA A 68 40.53 13.39 -3.98
N THR A 69 40.66 12.16 -3.45
CA THR A 69 40.31 11.82 -2.06
C THR A 69 41.54 11.58 -1.18
N LYS A 70 42.62 11.04 -1.74
CA LYS A 70 43.87 10.70 -1.03
C LYS A 70 44.60 11.96 -0.57
N LYS A 71 44.89 12.09 0.72
CA LYS A 71 45.84 13.12 1.23
C LYS A 71 47.28 12.61 1.06
N LYS A 72 48.26 13.52 1.00
CA LYS A 72 49.67 13.18 0.72
C LYS A 72 50.29 12.14 1.67
N ASP A 73 49.73 11.96 2.87
CA ASP A 73 50.25 11.06 3.92
C ASP A 73 49.47 9.72 4.05
N ASP A 74 48.51 9.44 3.16
CA ASP A 74 47.65 8.26 3.22
C ASP A 74 48.24 7.05 2.45
N ASP A 75 49.38 6.51 2.89
CA ASP A 75 49.94 5.31 2.26
C ASP A 75 49.28 4.03 2.77
N PHE A 76 48.39 3.47 1.93
CA PHE A 76 47.69 2.21 2.19
C PHE A 76 48.25 1.11 1.29
N GLU A 77 49.03 0.20 1.87
CA GLU A 77 49.74 -0.82 1.09
C GLU A 77 48.94 -2.13 0.85
N ASN A 78 47.90 -2.43 1.64
CA ASN A 78 47.48 -3.84 1.77
C ASN A 78 46.08 -4.26 1.29
N ALA A 79 45.22 -3.38 0.74
CA ALA A 79 43.98 -3.86 0.08
C ALA A 79 43.28 -2.93 -0.94
N GLY A 80 43.72 -1.67 -1.09
CA GLY A 80 43.25 -0.78 -2.15
C GLY A 80 42.05 0.08 -1.79
N TRP A 81 41.62 0.91 -2.75
CA TRP A 81 40.51 1.84 -2.62
C TRP A 81 39.26 1.29 -3.32
N TYR A 82 38.10 1.51 -2.70
CA TYR A 82 36.81 1.05 -3.19
C TYR A 82 35.80 2.19 -3.17
N THR A 83 34.87 2.14 -4.12
CA THR A 83 33.72 3.03 -4.18
C THR A 83 32.49 2.26 -3.76
N PHE A 84 31.82 2.77 -2.73
CA PHE A 84 30.49 2.36 -2.31
C PHE A 84 29.50 3.29 -2.98
N THR A 85 28.70 2.77 -3.89
CA THR A 85 27.64 3.51 -4.57
C THR A 85 26.29 3.11 -3.98
N GLU A 86 25.54 4.10 -3.50
CA GLU A 86 24.14 3.96 -3.09
C GLU A 86 23.25 4.27 -4.30
N PRO A 87 22.57 3.27 -4.89
CA PRO A 87 21.79 3.51 -6.12
C PRO A 87 20.55 4.40 -5.93
N ILE A 88 20.09 4.60 -4.69
CA ILE A 88 18.86 5.34 -4.36
C ILE A 88 19.02 6.86 -4.55
N ASP A 89 20.14 7.42 -4.09
CA ASP A 89 20.44 8.86 -4.15
C ASP A 89 21.67 9.15 -5.03
N HIS A 90 22.20 8.12 -5.69
CA HIS A 90 23.46 8.15 -6.42
C HIS A 90 24.65 8.66 -5.57
N SER A 91 24.54 8.59 -4.24
CA SER A 91 25.64 8.99 -3.38
C SER A 91 26.78 7.97 -3.49
N ARG A 92 27.99 8.51 -3.58
CA ARG A 92 29.21 7.73 -3.74
C ARG A 92 30.15 8.05 -2.60
N ARG A 93 30.62 7.00 -1.94
CA ARG A 93 31.59 7.09 -0.85
C ARG A 93 32.82 6.30 -1.24
N MET A 94 33.95 6.99 -1.32
CA MET A 94 35.23 6.35 -1.61
C MET A 94 35.98 6.11 -0.30
N VAL A 95 36.43 4.87 -0.10
CA VAL A 95 37.10 4.45 1.14
C VAL A 95 38.29 3.54 0.82
N ALA A 96 39.30 3.61 1.66
CA ALA A 96 40.37 2.64 1.71
C ALA A 96 39.94 1.45 2.57
N ILE A 97 40.28 0.25 2.13
CA ILE A 97 40.12 -0.97 2.91
C ILE A 97 41.50 -1.53 3.20
N ASN A 98 41.75 -1.91 4.44
CA ASN A 98 42.97 -2.61 4.85
C ASN A 98 42.62 -4.00 5.36
N ILE A 99 43.46 -5.00 5.05
CA ILE A 99 43.24 -6.40 5.40
C ILE A 99 44.43 -6.91 6.19
N LEU A 100 44.15 -7.47 7.37
CA LEU A 100 45.17 -8.05 8.26
C LEU A 100 45.81 -9.33 7.70
N ASN A 101 45.06 -10.15 6.95
CA ASN A 101 45.54 -11.39 6.34
C ASN A 101 44.98 -11.59 4.91
N GLN A 102 45.85 -11.47 3.90
CA GLN A 102 45.47 -11.58 2.47
C GLN A 102 45.18 -13.03 2.02
N GLU A 103 45.67 -14.04 2.73
CA GLU A 103 45.44 -15.45 2.40
C GLU A 103 44.05 -15.90 2.87
N ASN A 104 43.63 -15.47 4.08
CA ASN A 104 42.34 -15.79 4.67
C ASN A 104 41.52 -14.54 4.98
N VAL A 105 41.07 -13.89 3.90
CA VAL A 105 40.27 -12.67 3.98
C VAL A 105 38.92 -12.97 4.65
N LYS A 106 38.64 -12.28 5.77
CA LYS A 106 37.37 -12.30 6.50
C LYS A 106 37.01 -10.89 6.91
N ILE A 107 35.72 -10.61 7.12
CA ILE A 107 35.30 -9.24 7.45
C ILE A 107 35.85 -8.76 8.80
N GLU A 108 36.02 -9.65 9.77
CA GLU A 108 36.62 -9.33 11.07
C GLU A 108 38.11 -8.95 10.97
N GLY A 109 38.75 -9.26 9.85
CA GLY A 109 40.13 -8.88 9.53
C GLY A 109 40.24 -7.62 8.67
N MET A 110 39.12 -6.92 8.41
CA MET A 110 39.08 -5.74 7.56
C MET A 110 38.88 -4.46 8.36
N THR A 111 39.56 -3.39 7.95
CA THR A 111 39.27 -2.03 8.41
C THR A 111 38.96 -1.11 7.24
N ILE A 112 38.01 -0.19 7.43
CA ILE A 112 37.49 0.75 6.44
C ILE A 112 37.68 2.18 6.95
N GLY A 113 38.16 3.07 6.10
CA GLY A 113 38.34 4.48 6.43
C GLY A 113 38.74 5.33 5.23
N THR A 114 38.77 6.64 5.41
CA THR A 114 39.21 7.60 4.38
C THR A 114 40.63 8.11 4.59
N GLY A 115 41.29 7.67 5.67
CA GLY A 115 42.62 8.10 6.12
C GLY A 115 43.14 7.19 7.24
N THR A 116 44.45 7.12 7.46
CA THR A 116 45.08 6.23 8.46
C THR A 116 44.55 6.45 9.89
N SER A 117 44.22 7.71 10.23
CA SER A 117 43.66 8.11 11.52
C SER A 117 42.17 7.80 11.71
N ASN A 118 41.45 7.44 10.63
CA ASN A 118 39.99 7.25 10.63
C ASN A 118 39.58 5.82 10.27
N MET A 119 40.53 4.87 10.32
CA MET A 119 40.26 3.46 10.09
C MET A 119 39.44 2.88 11.24
N ARG A 120 38.32 2.24 10.89
CA ARG A 120 37.47 1.50 11.82
C ARG A 120 37.31 0.07 11.34
N ASP A 121 37.01 -0.83 12.27
CA ASP A 121 36.57 -2.18 11.94
C ASP A 121 35.44 -2.13 10.88
N ALA A 122 35.53 -2.98 9.85
CA ALA A 122 34.62 -2.94 8.71
C ALA A 122 33.15 -3.12 9.13
N THR A 123 32.88 -4.00 10.10
CA THR A 123 31.51 -4.24 10.58
C THR A 123 30.95 -3.01 11.28
N SER A 124 31.77 -2.37 12.12
CA SER A 124 31.40 -1.17 12.86
C SER A 124 31.20 0.02 11.93
N TRP A 125 32.09 0.20 10.94
CA TRP A 125 32.00 1.28 9.97
C TRP A 125 30.73 1.18 9.11
N ILE A 126 30.39 -0.02 8.62
CA ILE A 126 29.19 -0.25 7.81
C ILE A 126 27.93 0.05 8.65
N ARG A 127 27.83 -0.47 9.87
CA ARG A 127 26.68 -0.22 10.74
C ARG A 127 26.55 1.26 11.10
N ASP A 128 27.64 1.92 11.48
CA ASP A 128 27.60 3.34 11.82
C ASP A 128 27.19 4.20 10.63
N THR A 129 27.67 3.87 9.42
CA THR A 129 27.42 4.67 8.22
C THR A 129 26.00 4.47 7.68
N TYR A 130 25.46 3.26 7.80
CA TYR A 130 24.22 2.87 7.10
C TYR A 130 23.04 2.53 8.02
N CYS A 131 23.26 2.33 9.33
CA CYS A 131 22.22 1.92 10.29
C CYS A 131 21.84 2.98 11.35
N THR A 132 22.57 4.09 11.48
CA THR A 132 22.38 5.01 12.64
C THR A 132 21.43 6.19 12.42
N ASP A 133 21.06 6.53 11.18
CA ASP A 133 20.31 7.77 10.89
C ASP A 133 18.78 7.55 10.77
N LEU A 134 18.19 6.83 11.72
CA LEU A 134 16.75 6.52 11.74
C LEU A 134 15.86 7.74 12.04
N GLN A 135 16.41 8.83 12.58
CA GLN A 135 15.59 9.94 13.11
C GLN A 135 15.26 11.04 12.09
N LYS A 136 16.06 11.22 11.02
CA LYS A 136 15.93 12.40 10.14
C LYS A 136 15.12 12.20 8.86
N THR A 137 14.96 10.96 8.39
CA THR A 137 14.36 10.67 7.07
C THR A 137 13.12 9.77 7.11
N TRP A 138 12.63 9.41 8.29
CA TRP A 138 11.55 8.43 8.44
C TRP A 138 10.18 8.99 7.96
N PRO A 139 9.59 8.50 6.85
CA PRO A 139 8.17 8.69 6.60
C PRO A 139 7.43 7.75 7.56
N LYS A 140 6.70 8.30 8.53
CA LYS A 140 6.05 7.53 9.62
C LYS A 140 5.01 6.50 9.16
N LYS A 141 4.77 6.32 7.85
CA LYS A 141 3.77 5.41 7.29
C LYS A 141 4.33 4.70 6.06
N PHE A 142 4.42 3.38 6.11
CA PHE A 142 4.65 2.53 4.94
C PHE A 142 3.45 2.62 3.98
N SER A 143 3.72 2.65 2.67
CA SER A 143 2.70 2.45 1.64
C SER A 143 2.25 0.98 1.59
N PRO A 144 1.08 0.66 1.02
CA PRO A 144 0.60 -0.72 0.90
C PRO A 144 1.62 -1.65 0.20
N MET A 145 2.26 -1.17 -0.87
CA MET A 145 3.31 -1.91 -1.59
C MET A 145 4.52 -2.24 -0.71
N GLN A 146 4.87 -1.33 0.22
CA GLN A 146 5.98 -1.52 1.16
C GLN A 146 5.63 -2.54 2.24
N TYR A 147 4.36 -2.59 2.67
CA TYR A 147 3.87 -3.64 3.58
C TYR A 147 4.04 -5.03 2.95
N ASP A 148 3.69 -5.19 1.68
CA ASP A 148 3.77 -6.49 0.99
C ASP A 148 5.21 -6.97 0.81
N GLU A 149 6.13 -6.07 0.44
CA GLU A 149 7.55 -6.40 0.33
C GLU A 149 8.16 -6.78 1.68
N GLN A 150 7.77 -6.06 2.74
CA GLN A 150 8.21 -6.38 4.09
C GLN A 150 7.66 -7.73 4.56
N LYS A 151 6.40 -8.08 4.27
CA LYS A 151 5.85 -9.42 4.53
C LYS A 151 6.61 -10.53 3.80
N LYS A 152 6.93 -10.34 2.51
CA LYS A 152 7.75 -11.29 1.73
C LYS A 152 9.13 -11.47 2.33
N TRP A 153 9.73 -10.40 2.85
CA TRP A 153 11.03 -10.45 3.52
C TRP A 153 10.98 -11.21 4.84
N TRP A 154 9.99 -10.93 5.70
CA TRP A 154 9.78 -11.66 6.96
C TRP A 154 9.63 -13.17 6.73
N ALA A 155 8.88 -13.55 5.68
CA ALA A 155 8.69 -14.95 5.31
C ALA A 155 9.99 -15.66 4.89
N LYS A 156 10.96 -14.93 4.32
CA LYS A 156 12.23 -15.49 3.83
C LYS A 156 13.34 -15.55 4.88
N THR A 157 13.27 -14.73 5.93
CA THR A 157 14.38 -14.59 6.89
C THR A 157 14.31 -15.55 8.07
N GLY A 158 13.14 -16.08 8.43
CA GLY A 158 12.99 -17.18 9.39
C GLY A 158 13.60 -16.93 10.79
N LYS A 159 13.93 -15.68 11.15
CA LYS A 159 14.57 -15.37 12.44
C LYS A 159 13.53 -15.09 13.51
N PHE A 160 13.69 -15.78 14.63
CA PHE A 160 12.93 -15.54 15.85
C PHE A 160 13.63 -14.46 16.67
N PHE A 161 12.88 -13.45 17.11
CA PHE A 161 13.36 -12.40 17.99
C PHE A 161 12.48 -12.33 19.23
N LYS A 162 13.08 -12.00 20.37
CA LYS A 162 12.33 -11.78 21.61
C LYS A 162 11.62 -10.43 21.50
N LEU A 163 10.33 -10.47 21.17
CA LEU A 163 9.51 -9.27 20.88
C LEU A 163 9.70 -8.15 21.92
N LEU A 164 9.69 -8.47 23.22
CA LEU A 164 9.82 -7.48 24.29
C LEU A 164 11.24 -6.93 24.49
N GLN A 165 12.26 -7.54 23.90
CA GLN A 165 13.63 -7.02 23.90
C GLN A 165 13.88 -6.04 22.76
N LEU A 166 12.93 -5.92 21.82
CA LEU A 166 13.01 -4.92 20.78
C LEU A 166 12.64 -3.52 21.32
N PRO A 167 13.28 -2.45 20.81
CA PRO A 167 12.81 -1.07 20.98
C PRO A 167 11.33 -0.92 20.64
N LEU A 168 10.68 0.08 21.24
CA LEU A 168 9.24 0.30 21.05
C LEU A 168 8.90 0.53 19.58
N GLU A 169 9.73 1.27 18.87
CA GLU A 169 9.58 1.65 17.47
C GLU A 169 9.48 0.41 16.59
N LEU A 170 10.39 -0.56 16.77
CA LEU A 170 10.38 -1.82 16.03
C LEU A 170 9.17 -2.69 16.38
N ARG A 171 8.76 -2.68 17.65
CA ARG A 171 7.53 -3.38 18.07
C ARG A 171 6.29 -2.77 17.42
N GLU A 172 6.20 -1.45 17.34
CA GLU A 172 5.07 -0.78 16.69
C GLU A 172 4.97 -1.19 15.21
N GLU A 173 6.08 -1.29 14.48
CA GLU A 173 6.05 -1.79 13.10
C GLU A 173 5.53 -3.21 13.02
N ILE A 174 6.02 -4.11 13.87
CA ILE A 174 5.52 -5.49 13.94
C ILE A 174 4.02 -5.50 14.23
N TYR A 175 3.53 -4.66 15.14
CA TYR A 175 2.11 -4.56 15.43
C TYR A 175 1.32 -4.13 14.18
N ARG A 176 1.79 -3.15 13.42
CA ARG A 176 1.13 -2.74 12.16
C ARG A 176 1.05 -3.88 11.16
N HIS A 177 2.11 -4.66 10.99
CA HIS A 177 2.12 -5.84 10.11
C HIS A 177 1.10 -6.90 10.52
N VAL A 178 1.03 -7.18 11.82
CA VAL A 178 0.18 -8.26 12.36
C VAL A 178 -1.30 -7.86 12.39
N ILE A 179 -1.60 -6.58 12.57
CA ILE A 179 -2.97 -6.05 12.62
C ILE A 179 -3.55 -5.81 11.22
N GLU A 180 -2.71 -5.64 10.21
CA GLU A 180 -3.07 -5.20 8.85
C GLU A 180 -3.39 -3.69 8.78
N PRO A 181 -3.07 -3.02 7.65
CA PRO A 181 -3.27 -1.58 7.49
C PRO A 181 -4.75 -1.18 7.43
N VAL A 182 -5.61 -2.09 6.95
CA VAL A 182 -7.06 -1.89 6.86
C VAL A 182 -7.76 -2.98 7.65
N VAL A 183 -8.71 -2.59 8.49
CA VAL A 183 -9.54 -3.49 9.29
C VAL A 183 -11.01 -3.17 9.10
N VAL A 184 -11.86 -4.19 9.08
CA VAL A 184 -13.31 -4.01 9.03
C VAL A 184 -13.84 -4.03 10.47
N PRO A 185 -14.31 -2.90 11.02
CA PRO A 185 -14.71 -2.82 12.43
C PRO A 185 -16.00 -3.61 12.69
N ASP A 186 -16.15 -4.05 13.93
CA ASP A 186 -17.39 -4.65 14.45
C ASP A 186 -17.60 -4.18 15.90
N ILE A 187 -18.74 -4.53 16.50
CA ILE A 187 -19.05 -4.14 17.89
C ILE A 187 -19.46 -5.36 18.71
N VAL A 188 -19.05 -5.37 19.97
CA VAL A 188 -19.56 -6.33 20.96
C VAL A 188 -20.82 -5.75 21.56
N THR A 189 -21.99 -6.34 21.31
CA THR A 189 -23.28 -5.81 21.80
C THR A 189 -23.57 -6.16 23.27
N GLU A 190 -22.91 -7.19 23.78
CA GLU A 190 -23.03 -7.66 25.16
C GLU A 190 -22.03 -6.93 26.08
N GLY A 191 -22.47 -6.49 27.25
CA GLY A 191 -21.61 -5.79 28.22
C GLY A 191 -21.26 -4.36 27.79
N THR A 192 -19.96 -4.05 27.72
CA THR A 192 -19.44 -2.67 27.67
C THR A 192 -19.63 -1.94 26.33
N ARG A 193 -20.34 -2.53 25.34
CA ARG A 193 -20.54 -1.98 23.98
C ARG A 193 -19.29 -1.31 23.42
N ARG A 194 -18.29 -2.11 23.04
CA ARG A 194 -17.00 -1.63 22.54
C ARG A 194 -16.75 -2.00 21.09
N PHE A 195 -16.02 -1.15 20.39
CA PHE A 195 -15.44 -1.50 19.09
C PHE A 195 -14.43 -2.63 19.21
N ILE A 196 -14.39 -3.45 18.17
CA ILE A 196 -13.37 -4.45 17.91
C ILE A 196 -12.90 -4.34 16.47
N PHE A 197 -11.68 -4.81 16.18
CA PHE A 197 -11.10 -4.81 14.84
C PHE A 197 -11.75 -5.80 13.86
N GLY A 198 -12.83 -6.47 14.28
CA GLY A 198 -13.65 -7.39 13.49
C GLY A 198 -12.94 -8.68 13.07
N VAL A 199 -13.48 -9.32 12.03
CA VAL A 199 -13.03 -10.64 11.53
C VAL A 199 -12.52 -10.58 10.08
N GLY A 200 -12.32 -9.37 9.56
CA GLY A 200 -12.10 -9.14 8.12
C GLY A 200 -13.40 -9.27 7.32
N GLN A 201 -13.26 -9.31 6.00
CA GLN A 201 -14.35 -9.44 5.06
C GLN A 201 -13.91 -10.33 3.91
N PHE A 202 -14.74 -11.33 3.63
CA PHE A 202 -14.52 -12.30 2.57
C PHE A 202 -15.75 -12.29 1.68
N PHE A 203 -15.52 -12.22 0.38
CA PHE A 203 -16.63 -12.18 -0.57
C PHE A 203 -17.06 -13.58 -1.04
N GLY A 204 -16.35 -14.67 -0.74
CA GLY A 204 -16.74 -16.04 -1.13
C GLY A 204 -15.75 -16.67 -2.11
N PRO A 205 -15.95 -17.95 -2.50
CA PRO A 205 -15.13 -18.57 -3.55
C PRO A 205 -15.22 -17.76 -4.84
N THR A 206 -14.07 -17.56 -5.47
CA THR A 206 -13.91 -16.85 -6.75
C THR A 206 -14.07 -17.87 -7.88
N SER A 207 -14.98 -17.65 -8.83
CA SER A 207 -14.77 -18.18 -10.18
C SER A 207 -13.48 -17.58 -10.76
N VAL A 208 -12.95 -18.15 -11.85
CA VAL A 208 -11.75 -17.61 -12.51
C VAL A 208 -11.99 -16.17 -12.97
N ALA A 209 -13.20 -15.86 -13.46
CA ALA A 209 -13.68 -14.52 -13.78
C ALA A 209 -13.68 -13.55 -12.58
N GLU A 210 -13.91 -14.04 -11.35
CA GLU A 210 -13.99 -13.23 -10.14
C GLU A 210 -12.63 -12.99 -9.45
N ARG A 211 -11.51 -13.53 -9.98
CA ARG A 211 -10.17 -13.35 -9.38
C ARG A 211 -9.69 -11.90 -9.34
N ASN A 212 -10.25 -11.06 -10.20
CA ASN A 212 -9.84 -9.67 -10.32
C ASN A 212 -10.60 -8.72 -9.40
N ARG A 213 -11.58 -9.22 -8.62
CA ARG A 213 -12.41 -8.36 -7.76
C ARG A 213 -11.61 -7.63 -6.68
N ASP A 214 -12.23 -6.62 -6.08
CA ASP A 214 -11.70 -5.94 -4.90
C ASP A 214 -11.24 -6.95 -3.83
N PRO A 215 -9.98 -6.86 -3.34
CA PRO A 215 -9.39 -7.91 -2.53
C PRO A 215 -10.13 -8.08 -1.22
N ASP A 216 -10.24 -9.33 -0.77
CA ASP A 216 -10.75 -9.65 0.55
C ASP A 216 -9.95 -8.89 1.62
N VAL A 217 -10.63 -8.42 2.66
CA VAL A 217 -9.95 -7.79 3.80
C VAL A 217 -9.54 -8.90 4.77
N PRO A 218 -8.23 -9.17 4.95
CA PRO A 218 -7.78 -10.25 5.82
C PRO A 218 -8.23 -10.01 7.26
N ARG A 219 -8.36 -11.11 8.01
CA ARG A 219 -8.64 -11.02 9.43
C ARG A 219 -7.39 -10.49 10.14
N PRO A 220 -7.49 -9.44 10.97
CA PRO A 220 -6.37 -9.01 11.80
C PRO A 220 -5.93 -10.16 12.72
N ASN A 221 -4.63 -10.42 12.83
CA ASN A 221 -4.13 -11.46 13.73
C ASN A 221 -4.13 -10.95 15.18
N LEU A 222 -5.29 -11.05 15.82
CA LEU A 222 -5.51 -10.59 17.19
C LEU A 222 -4.80 -11.47 18.24
N ASN A 223 -4.20 -12.60 17.87
CA ASN A 223 -3.49 -13.46 18.81
C ASN A 223 -2.32 -12.71 19.48
N ILE A 224 -1.71 -11.75 18.78
CA ILE A 224 -0.64 -10.91 19.33
C ILE A 224 -1.11 -10.12 20.55
N ILE A 225 -2.38 -9.71 20.58
CA ILE A 225 -2.96 -8.91 21.67
C ILE A 225 -3.04 -9.73 22.96
N TYR A 226 -3.14 -11.06 22.86
CA TYR A 226 -3.29 -11.94 24.00
C TYR A 226 -1.97 -12.48 24.56
N VAL A 227 -0.82 -12.10 23.99
CA VAL A 227 0.49 -12.61 24.42
C VAL A 227 0.82 -12.21 25.86
N ASN A 228 0.65 -10.93 26.21
CA ASN A 228 0.74 -10.43 27.58
C ASN A 228 0.14 -9.01 27.70
N LYS A 229 0.00 -8.50 28.94
CA LYS A 229 -0.60 -7.20 29.22
C LYS A 229 0.12 -6.02 28.56
N GLN A 230 1.44 -6.05 28.44
CA GLN A 230 2.21 -4.97 27.80
C GLN A 230 1.98 -4.97 26.29
N VAL A 231 2.12 -6.12 25.65
CA VAL A 231 1.87 -6.30 24.20
C VAL A 231 0.43 -5.94 23.87
N CYS A 232 -0.53 -6.36 24.69
CA CYS A 232 -1.94 -6.00 24.55
C CYS A 232 -2.12 -4.49 24.45
N ARG A 233 -1.62 -3.74 25.45
CA ARG A 233 -1.74 -2.27 25.50
C ARG A 233 -1.09 -1.60 24.29
N GLN A 234 0.13 -2.02 23.93
CA GLN A 234 0.88 -1.42 22.83
C GLN A 234 0.25 -1.72 21.47
N SER A 235 -0.04 -2.99 21.19
CA SER A 235 -0.67 -3.41 19.93
C SER A 235 -2.06 -2.80 19.75
N CYS A 236 -2.90 -2.76 20.80
CA CYS A 236 -4.20 -2.09 20.72
C CYS A 236 -4.04 -0.58 20.44
N SER A 237 -3.09 0.08 21.10
CA SER A 237 -2.82 1.50 20.84
C SER A 237 -2.42 1.75 19.39
N VAL A 238 -1.52 0.93 18.84
CA VAL A 238 -1.09 1.03 17.43
C VAL A 238 -2.26 0.73 16.49
N ALA A 239 -3.02 -0.33 16.76
CA ALA A 239 -4.19 -0.72 15.97
C ALA A 239 -5.22 0.41 15.90
N CYS A 240 -5.57 1.00 17.04
CA CYS A 240 -6.53 2.10 17.07
C CYS A 240 -5.98 3.31 16.30
N ARG A 241 -4.72 3.69 16.56
CA ARG A 241 -4.09 4.91 16.04
C ARG A 241 -3.78 4.87 14.55
N GLU A 242 -3.30 3.74 14.03
CA GLU A 242 -2.70 3.67 12.68
C GLU A 242 -3.55 2.93 11.65
N SER A 243 -4.37 1.94 12.06
CA SER A 243 -5.17 1.18 11.08
C SER A 243 -6.37 1.98 10.58
N ILE A 244 -6.68 1.81 9.30
CA ILE A 244 -7.85 2.37 8.65
C ILE A 244 -9.05 1.49 8.97
N LYS A 245 -10.15 2.10 9.46
CA LYS A 245 -11.42 1.41 9.70
C LYS A 245 -12.28 1.50 8.45
N ARG A 246 -12.43 0.37 7.74
CA ARG A 246 -13.25 0.31 6.52
C ARG A 246 -14.71 0.05 6.85
N PHE A 247 -15.57 1.03 6.57
CA PHE A 247 -17.01 0.88 6.59
C PHE A 247 -17.49 0.60 5.17
N THR A 248 -18.05 -0.58 4.97
CA THR A 248 -18.41 -1.10 3.64
C THR A 248 -19.88 -1.46 3.57
N THR A 249 -20.55 -1.08 2.48
CA THR A 249 -21.91 -1.55 2.15
C THR A 249 -21.88 -2.85 1.35
N LEU A 250 -20.71 -3.27 0.89
CA LEU A 250 -20.52 -4.44 0.04
C LEU A 250 -20.61 -5.72 0.87
N ARG A 251 -21.82 -6.23 1.15
CA ARG A 251 -21.98 -7.49 1.88
C ARG A 251 -22.20 -8.63 0.90
N SER A 252 -21.30 -9.62 0.94
CA SER A 252 -21.59 -10.95 0.44
C SER A 252 -22.34 -11.73 1.53
N GLY A 253 -23.45 -12.38 1.19
CA GLY A 253 -24.12 -13.34 2.07
C GLY A 253 -23.26 -14.59 2.34
N LEU A 254 -22.11 -14.71 1.67
CA LEU A 254 -21.25 -15.87 1.67
C LEU A 254 -20.09 -15.68 2.68
N VAL A 255 -20.37 -16.14 3.91
CA VAL A 255 -19.43 -16.76 4.85
C VAL A 255 -18.65 -15.87 5.85
N ARG A 256 -18.03 -14.73 5.50
CA ARG A 256 -17.26 -13.94 6.51
C ARG A 256 -17.35 -12.43 6.34
N GLY A 257 -17.82 -11.76 7.38
CA GLY A 257 -17.87 -10.30 7.50
C GLY A 257 -18.24 -9.87 8.93
N PRO A 258 -18.50 -8.57 9.17
CA PRO A 258 -18.96 -8.09 10.46
C PRO A 258 -20.22 -8.80 10.91
N ARG A 259 -20.25 -9.25 12.17
CA ARG A 259 -21.39 -9.94 12.77
C ARG A 259 -22.57 -9.00 12.92
N GLN A 260 -22.33 -7.75 13.27
CA GLN A 260 -23.37 -6.74 13.36
C GLN A 260 -23.63 -6.08 12.00
N SER A 261 -24.85 -5.61 11.79
CA SER A 261 -25.23 -4.81 10.61
C SER A 261 -24.44 -3.50 10.57
N LEU A 262 -24.16 -2.97 9.36
CA LEU A 262 -23.49 -1.67 9.19
C LEU A 262 -24.21 -0.56 9.97
N PHE A 263 -25.55 -0.57 9.95
CA PHE A 263 -26.38 0.37 10.72
C PHE A 263 -26.01 0.41 12.21
N LYS A 264 -26.00 -0.75 12.88
CA LYS A 264 -25.62 -0.85 14.30
C LYS A 264 -24.19 -0.38 14.57
N ILE A 265 -23.24 -0.74 13.70
CA ILE A 265 -21.84 -0.36 13.84
C ILE A 265 -21.68 1.16 13.67
N TRP A 266 -22.36 1.74 12.68
CA TRP A 266 -22.35 3.17 12.39
C TRP A 266 -23.01 3.98 13.50
N GLN A 267 -24.20 3.57 13.96
CA GLN A 267 -24.85 4.20 15.11
C GLN A 267 -23.97 4.16 16.35
N HIS A 268 -23.26 3.06 16.59
CA HIS A 268 -22.32 2.99 17.70
C HIS A 268 -21.19 4.02 17.55
N ALA A 269 -20.64 4.18 16.34
CA ALA A 269 -19.62 5.20 16.05
C ALA A 269 -20.11 6.61 16.37
N LEU A 270 -21.34 6.94 15.96
CA LEU A 270 -21.96 8.24 16.21
C LEU A 270 -22.28 8.48 17.69
N SER A 271 -22.60 7.41 18.44
CA SER A 271 -22.92 7.49 19.87
C SER A 271 -21.70 7.53 20.80
N MET A 272 -20.49 7.44 20.26
CA MET A 272 -19.28 7.36 21.07
C MET A 272 -19.01 8.70 21.79
N PRO A 273 -18.83 8.70 23.13
CA PRO A 273 -18.48 9.91 23.87
C PRO A 273 -17.21 10.57 23.30
N PRO A 274 -17.17 11.91 23.15
CA PRO A 274 -16.03 12.62 22.57
C PRO A 274 -14.70 12.30 23.26
N GLU A 275 -14.71 12.22 24.60
CA GLU A 275 -13.52 11.93 25.40
C GLU A 275 -12.98 10.54 25.09
N LEU A 276 -13.87 9.55 24.99
CA LEU A 276 -13.52 8.18 24.66
C LEU A 276 -13.04 8.05 23.20
N ALA A 277 -13.67 8.77 22.28
CA ALA A 277 -13.27 8.80 20.87
C ALA A 277 -11.86 9.35 20.69
N LEU A 278 -11.55 10.47 21.37
CA LEU A 278 -10.23 11.10 21.34
C LEU A 278 -9.17 10.24 22.05
N GLN A 279 -9.49 9.65 23.19
CA GLN A 279 -8.57 8.81 23.95
C GLN A 279 -8.22 7.52 23.20
N THR A 280 -9.23 6.86 22.60
CA THR A 280 -9.00 5.60 21.88
C THR A 280 -8.37 5.84 20.51
N GLY A 281 -8.76 6.92 19.83
CA GLY A 281 -8.35 7.20 18.45
C GLY A 281 -8.87 6.16 17.44
N PHE A 282 -9.86 5.33 17.80
CA PHE A 282 -10.29 4.20 16.97
C PHE A 282 -10.82 4.66 15.60
N LEU A 283 -11.56 5.77 15.57
CA LEU A 283 -12.21 6.35 14.39
C LEU A 283 -11.36 7.43 13.70
N ARG A 284 -10.05 7.47 14.00
CA ARG A 284 -9.13 8.49 13.48
C ARG A 284 -8.95 8.43 11.96
N HIS A 285 -8.91 7.21 11.43
CA HIS A 285 -8.71 6.93 10.01
C HIS A 285 -9.87 6.06 9.51
N ILE A 286 -10.74 6.63 8.68
CA ILE A 286 -11.91 5.95 8.14
C ILE A 286 -11.77 5.80 6.64
N GLN A 287 -12.15 4.63 6.12
CA GLN A 287 -12.36 4.40 4.71
C GLN A 287 -13.82 4.02 4.48
N ILE A 288 -14.49 4.66 3.54
CA ILE A 288 -15.85 4.33 3.12
C ILE A 288 -15.75 3.61 1.78
N GLU A 289 -16.32 2.42 1.70
CA GLU A 289 -16.33 1.59 0.50
C GLU A 289 -17.78 1.24 0.13
N MET A 290 -18.20 1.67 -1.06
CA MET A 290 -19.58 1.52 -1.51
C MET A 290 -19.62 1.28 -3.02
N ASP A 291 -20.74 0.73 -3.50
CA ASP A 291 -21.06 0.83 -4.93
C ASP A 291 -21.55 2.25 -5.27
N ALA A 292 -21.60 2.56 -6.57
CA ALA A 292 -21.94 3.89 -7.03
C ALA A 292 -23.36 4.32 -6.59
N ARG A 293 -24.34 3.42 -6.56
CA ARG A 293 -25.70 3.71 -6.07
C ARG A 293 -25.70 4.11 -4.59
N GLU A 294 -24.99 3.36 -3.74
CA GLU A 294 -24.92 3.64 -2.31
C GLU A 294 -24.11 4.93 -2.01
N HIS A 295 -23.11 5.27 -2.84
CA HIS A 295 -22.46 6.59 -2.79
C HIS A 295 -23.46 7.73 -2.98
N PHE A 296 -24.32 7.69 -4.00
CA PHE A 296 -25.37 8.72 -4.16
C PHE A 296 -26.38 8.70 -3.01
N ALA A 297 -26.76 7.51 -2.53
CA ALA A 297 -27.70 7.38 -1.43
C ALA A 297 -27.16 8.02 -0.13
N CYS A 298 -25.85 7.94 0.13
CA CYS A 298 -25.25 8.52 1.35
C CYS A 298 -25.28 10.06 1.37
N ILE A 299 -25.43 10.71 0.22
CA ILE A 299 -25.66 12.17 0.09
C ILE A 299 -27.14 12.52 -0.12
N GLY A 300 -28.05 11.55 0.04
CA GLY A 300 -29.49 11.76 -0.04
C GLY A 300 -30.07 11.74 -1.45
N ILE A 301 -29.32 11.23 -2.44
CA ILE A 301 -29.78 11.14 -3.83
C ILE A 301 -30.06 9.68 -4.17
N TYR A 302 -31.30 9.38 -4.57
CA TYR A 302 -31.72 8.03 -4.95
C TYR A 302 -32.31 8.04 -6.36
N PRO A 303 -31.48 7.90 -7.40
CA PRO A 303 -31.97 8.02 -8.77
C PRO A 303 -32.97 6.91 -9.11
N ASN A 304 -34.02 7.28 -9.84
CA ASN A 304 -34.93 6.33 -10.46
C ASN A 304 -35.34 6.81 -11.86
N SER A 305 -36.10 5.98 -12.58
CA SER A 305 -36.45 6.17 -14.00
C SER A 305 -37.21 7.46 -14.32
N GLY A 306 -37.93 8.04 -13.35
CA GLY A 306 -38.67 9.30 -13.52
C GLY A 306 -38.00 10.49 -12.85
N TYR A 307 -37.10 10.24 -11.90
CA TYR A 307 -36.50 11.25 -11.04
C TYR A 307 -35.02 10.91 -10.81
N PRO A 308 -34.12 11.33 -11.73
CA PRO A 308 -32.70 10.95 -11.70
C PRO A 308 -31.92 11.59 -10.55
N LEU A 309 -32.50 12.60 -9.90
CA LEU A 309 -31.96 13.32 -8.74
C LEU A 309 -32.97 13.34 -7.58
N ARG A 310 -33.80 12.30 -7.45
CA ARG A 310 -34.80 12.23 -6.38
C ARG A 310 -34.13 12.30 -5.02
N ALA A 311 -34.56 13.23 -4.19
CA ALA A 311 -34.26 13.23 -2.78
C ALA A 311 -35.20 12.25 -2.06
N GLU A 312 -34.67 11.22 -1.40
CA GLU A 312 -35.48 10.23 -0.66
C GLU A 312 -34.81 9.85 0.69
N ALA A 313 -35.60 9.21 1.58
CA ALA A 313 -35.33 8.93 2.99
C ALA A 313 -34.10 8.02 3.26
N PRO A 314 -33.64 7.88 4.54
CA PRO A 314 -32.22 7.88 4.85
C PRO A 314 -31.50 6.58 4.50
N HIS A 315 -30.39 6.72 3.75
CA HIS A 315 -29.37 5.69 3.68
C HIS A 315 -28.83 5.36 5.09
N VAL A 316 -28.36 4.12 5.28
CA VAL A 316 -27.86 3.59 6.56
C VAL A 316 -26.72 4.43 7.15
N MET A 317 -25.96 5.08 6.27
CA MET A 317 -24.85 5.97 6.59
C MET A 317 -25.04 7.28 5.83
N LYS A 318 -25.23 8.41 6.51
CA LYS A 318 -25.27 9.71 5.83
C LYS A 318 -23.89 10.34 5.84
N LEU A 319 -23.47 10.92 4.73
CA LEU A 319 -22.17 11.58 4.64
C LEU A 319 -22.07 12.75 5.62
N THR A 320 -23.18 13.45 5.87
CA THR A 320 -23.26 14.56 6.83
C THR A 320 -23.00 14.13 8.28
N GLU A 321 -23.23 12.86 8.63
CA GLU A 321 -22.99 12.32 9.97
C GLU A 321 -21.49 12.17 10.29
N LEU A 322 -20.61 12.20 9.29
CA LEU A 322 -19.16 12.24 9.51
C LEU A 322 -18.73 13.43 10.37
N ALA A 323 -19.50 14.54 10.33
CA ALA A 323 -19.25 15.71 11.16
C ALA A 323 -19.42 15.41 12.65
N LEU A 324 -20.17 14.36 13.02
CA LEU A 324 -20.38 13.93 14.40
C LEU A 324 -19.23 13.04 14.94
N LEU A 325 -18.37 12.51 14.07
CA LEU A 325 -17.29 11.61 14.49
C LEU A 325 -16.13 12.38 15.10
N ASN A 326 -15.98 12.28 16.42
CA ASN A 326 -14.91 12.93 17.17
C ASN A 326 -13.57 12.23 16.91
N GLY A 327 -12.51 13.01 16.70
CA GLY A 327 -11.17 12.49 16.43
C GLY A 327 -10.91 11.99 15.00
N LEU A 328 -11.89 12.09 14.09
CA LEU A 328 -11.69 11.81 12.66
C LEU A 328 -10.63 12.77 12.08
N GLN A 329 -9.59 12.21 11.47
CA GLN A 329 -8.50 12.98 10.85
C GLN A 329 -8.35 12.71 9.36
N THR A 330 -8.61 11.48 8.92
CA THR A 330 -8.56 11.14 7.50
C THR A 330 -9.80 10.38 7.08
N LEU A 331 -10.36 10.79 5.95
CA LEU A 331 -11.47 10.12 5.27
C LEU A 331 -10.96 9.67 3.91
N ASP A 332 -10.94 8.37 3.67
CA ASP A 332 -10.67 7.79 2.37
C ASP A 332 -11.98 7.31 1.73
N LEU A 333 -12.25 7.77 0.51
CA LEU A 333 -13.41 7.39 -0.28
C LEU A 333 -12.96 6.37 -1.31
N ARG A 334 -13.27 5.10 -1.06
CA ARG A 334 -12.80 3.99 -1.87
C ARG A 334 -13.87 3.55 -2.86
N PHE A 335 -13.53 3.60 -4.15
CA PHE A 335 -14.41 3.21 -5.25
C PHE A 335 -14.09 1.79 -5.73
N ILE A 336 -15.12 1.00 -6.01
CA ILE A 336 -14.98 -0.33 -6.61
C ILE A 336 -15.06 -0.27 -8.13
N SER A 337 -14.56 -1.30 -8.81
CA SER A 337 -14.65 -1.40 -10.26
C SER A 337 -16.11 -1.51 -10.70
N PRO A 338 -16.52 -0.92 -11.84
CA PRO A 338 -17.81 -1.18 -12.46
C PRO A 338 -17.99 -2.65 -12.85
N GLU A 339 -16.89 -3.41 -12.99
CA GLU A 339 -16.89 -4.85 -13.26
C GLU A 339 -17.06 -5.69 -11.98
N HIS A 340 -17.02 -5.05 -10.80
CA HIS A 340 -17.30 -5.75 -9.56
C HIS A 340 -18.74 -6.29 -9.57
N ARG A 341 -18.97 -7.56 -9.19
CA ARG A 341 -20.30 -8.19 -9.22
C ARG A 341 -21.39 -7.49 -8.39
N LEU A 342 -20.98 -6.77 -7.34
CA LEU A 342 -21.89 -5.96 -6.51
C LEU A 342 -22.02 -4.52 -7.01
N ALA A 343 -21.30 -4.13 -8.06
CA ALA A 343 -21.40 -2.80 -8.64
C ALA A 343 -22.82 -2.55 -9.16
N ARG A 344 -23.39 -1.45 -8.70
CA ARG A 344 -24.68 -0.96 -9.15
C ARG A 344 -24.47 0.45 -9.64
N CYS A 345 -24.72 0.64 -10.93
CA CYS A 345 -24.76 1.97 -11.52
C CYS A 345 -25.94 2.75 -10.92
N PRO A 346 -25.75 4.01 -10.51
CA PRO A 346 -26.79 4.82 -9.90
C PRO A 346 -27.99 5.02 -10.82
N TRP A 347 -27.76 5.00 -12.14
CA TRP A 347 -28.77 5.29 -13.15
C TRP A 347 -29.11 4.11 -14.07
N ALA A 348 -28.54 2.92 -13.85
CA ALA A 348 -28.91 1.75 -14.64
C ALA A 348 -30.28 1.21 -14.19
N MET A 349 -31.16 1.03 -15.17
CA MET A 349 -32.46 0.38 -14.98
C MET A 349 -32.27 -1.09 -14.63
N ALA A 350 -33.17 -1.64 -13.80
CA ALA A 350 -33.25 -3.08 -13.55
C ALA A 350 -33.81 -3.78 -14.80
N SER A 351 -32.99 -3.97 -15.83
CA SER A 351 -33.21 -4.91 -16.92
C SER A 351 -31.99 -5.85 -17.01
N SER A 352 -32.25 -7.10 -17.37
CA SER A 352 -31.39 -8.26 -17.15
C SER A 352 -30.09 -8.33 -17.97
N GLU A 353 -29.24 -9.25 -17.48
CA GLU A 353 -28.07 -9.94 -18.07
C GLU A 353 -26.79 -9.18 -18.43
N SER A 354 -26.83 -7.90 -18.78
CA SER A 354 -25.62 -7.07 -18.70
C SER A 354 -26.00 -5.65 -18.29
N ARG A 355 -25.52 -5.21 -17.12
CA ARG A 355 -25.83 -3.87 -16.61
C ARG A 355 -24.85 -2.88 -17.25
N PRO A 356 -25.25 -2.08 -18.26
CA PRO A 356 -24.38 -1.02 -18.74
C PRO A 356 -24.08 -0.06 -17.59
N HIS A 357 -22.81 0.03 -17.21
CA HIS A 357 -22.37 0.93 -16.15
C HIS A 357 -22.07 2.30 -16.76
N SER A 358 -22.54 3.37 -16.10
CA SER A 358 -22.12 4.73 -16.46
C SER A 358 -20.62 4.87 -16.32
N CYS A 359 -19.98 5.64 -17.20
CA CYS A 359 -18.56 5.96 -17.13
C CYS A 359 -18.14 6.29 -15.68
N GLN A 360 -17.14 5.56 -15.17
CA GLN A 360 -16.76 5.66 -13.76
C GLN A 360 -16.32 7.06 -13.37
N LYS A 361 -15.43 7.63 -14.20
CA LYS A 361 -14.97 9.01 -14.06
C LYS A 361 -16.14 10.01 -13.95
N LYS A 362 -17.15 9.87 -14.82
CA LYS A 362 -18.28 10.81 -14.87
C LYS A 362 -19.18 10.75 -13.64
N TRP A 363 -19.53 9.55 -13.17
CA TRP A 363 -20.40 9.46 -12.01
C TRP A 363 -19.65 9.85 -10.72
N ILE A 364 -18.35 9.53 -10.60
CA ILE A 364 -17.53 9.96 -9.46
C ILE A 364 -17.43 11.48 -9.43
N GLU A 365 -17.10 12.12 -10.55
CA GLU A 365 -17.07 13.59 -10.68
C GLU A 365 -18.41 14.21 -10.26
N SER A 366 -19.52 13.64 -10.74
CA SER A 366 -20.87 14.10 -10.39
C SER A 366 -21.16 13.96 -8.90
N TRP A 367 -20.74 12.84 -8.31
CA TRP A 367 -20.92 12.59 -6.88
C TRP A 367 -20.09 13.56 -6.03
N VAL A 368 -18.80 13.78 -6.35
CA VAL A 368 -17.93 14.70 -5.61
C VAL A 368 -18.49 16.12 -5.65
N VAL A 369 -18.97 16.57 -6.82
CA VAL A 369 -19.61 17.88 -6.98
C VAL A 369 -20.86 18.01 -6.11
N MET A 370 -21.75 17.00 -6.12
CA MET A 370 -22.97 17.03 -5.31
C MET A 370 -22.69 16.86 -3.80
N ALA A 371 -21.59 16.20 -3.44
CA ALA A 371 -21.14 16.03 -2.06
C ALA A 371 -20.30 17.22 -1.54
N TRP A 372 -19.99 18.20 -2.40
CA TRP A 372 -18.97 19.23 -2.18
C TRP A 372 -19.12 19.94 -0.85
N ASP A 373 -20.31 20.48 -0.55
CA ASP A 373 -20.54 21.25 0.67
C ASP A 373 -20.30 20.42 1.93
N THR A 374 -20.68 19.13 1.90
CA THR A 374 -20.45 18.22 3.05
C THR A 374 -18.97 17.91 3.22
N LEU A 375 -18.28 17.56 2.14
CA LEU A 375 -16.84 17.26 2.16
C LEU A 375 -16.01 18.48 2.54
N ARG A 376 -16.37 19.66 2.00
CA ARG A 376 -15.73 20.93 2.30
C ARG A 376 -15.92 21.31 3.76
N ASN A 377 -17.13 21.16 4.29
CA ASN A 377 -17.42 21.42 5.69
C ASN A 377 -16.56 20.55 6.61
N LEU A 378 -16.37 19.25 6.30
CA LEU A 378 -15.47 18.38 7.07
C LEU A 378 -14.02 18.87 7.04
N ARG A 379 -13.55 19.35 5.88
CA ARG A 379 -12.20 19.89 5.73
C ARG A 379 -12.02 21.19 6.52
N THR A 380 -12.94 22.15 6.40
CA THR A 380 -12.81 23.49 6.99
C THR A 380 -13.04 23.50 8.49
N THR A 381 -14.04 22.76 8.97
CA THR A 381 -14.41 22.79 10.39
C THR A 381 -13.59 21.82 11.25
N LYS A 382 -13.21 20.66 10.70
CA LYS A 382 -12.52 19.59 11.44
C LYS A 382 -11.09 19.34 10.97
N GLY A 383 -10.65 19.97 9.89
CA GLY A 383 -9.31 19.75 9.34
C GLY A 383 -9.11 18.34 8.74
N VAL A 384 -10.20 17.61 8.45
CA VAL A 384 -10.12 16.24 7.93
C VAL A 384 -9.42 16.24 6.57
N LYS A 385 -8.41 15.38 6.40
CA LYS A 385 -7.79 15.12 5.10
C LYS A 385 -8.63 14.11 4.33
N ILE A 386 -8.97 14.41 3.10
CA ILE A 386 -9.79 13.56 2.24
C ILE A 386 -8.91 12.93 1.17
N SER A 387 -9.04 11.63 0.95
CA SER A 387 -8.39 10.91 -0.16
C SER A 387 -9.41 10.10 -0.95
N LEU A 388 -9.06 9.81 -2.20
CA LEU A 388 -9.83 9.01 -3.14
C LEU A 388 -8.97 7.79 -3.53
N SER A 389 -9.54 6.59 -3.41
CA SER A 389 -8.78 5.35 -3.66
C SER A 389 -9.62 4.27 -4.35
N GLY A 390 -8.97 3.15 -4.70
CA GLY A 390 -9.61 2.04 -5.40
C GLY A 390 -9.60 2.23 -6.90
N CYS A 391 -10.69 1.85 -7.56
CA CYS A 391 -10.89 1.94 -9.01
C CYS A 391 -11.30 3.37 -9.39
N ILE A 392 -10.32 4.27 -9.52
CA ILE A 392 -10.55 5.67 -9.89
C ILE A 392 -9.41 6.17 -10.77
N LYS A 393 -9.79 6.89 -11.82
CA LYS A 393 -8.88 7.47 -12.80
C LYS A 393 -7.88 8.42 -12.12
N THR A 394 -6.57 8.28 -12.41
CA THR A 394 -5.50 9.07 -11.76
C THR A 394 -5.73 10.57 -11.92
N SER A 395 -6.16 10.99 -13.12
CA SER A 395 -6.50 12.39 -13.41
C SER A 395 -7.66 12.92 -12.55
N THR A 396 -8.60 12.04 -12.16
CA THR A 396 -9.72 12.38 -11.26
C THR A 396 -9.24 12.49 -9.82
N VAL A 397 -8.32 11.61 -9.38
CA VAL A 397 -7.70 11.68 -8.05
C VAL A 397 -6.92 12.99 -7.90
N ASP A 398 -5.99 13.27 -8.81
CA ASP A 398 -5.12 14.45 -8.75
C ASP A 398 -5.92 15.76 -8.72
N PHE A 399 -6.96 15.84 -9.55
CA PHE A 399 -7.82 17.01 -9.63
C PHE A 399 -8.63 17.22 -8.34
N TRP A 400 -9.33 16.18 -7.86
CA TRP A 400 -10.26 16.34 -6.74
C TRP A 400 -9.59 16.33 -5.37
N GLU A 401 -8.57 15.49 -5.14
CA GLU A 401 -7.87 15.49 -3.85
C GLU A 401 -7.23 16.86 -3.58
N THR A 402 -6.65 17.49 -4.61
CA THR A 402 -6.07 18.83 -4.50
C THR A 402 -7.11 19.86 -4.05
N LYS A 403 -8.29 19.87 -4.68
CA LYS A 403 -9.38 20.80 -4.37
C LYS A 403 -10.04 20.52 -3.02
N LEU A 404 -10.32 19.25 -2.71
CA LEU A 404 -10.95 18.83 -1.46
C LEU A 404 -10.07 19.17 -0.24
N ASN A 405 -8.74 19.18 -0.39
CA ASN A 405 -7.81 19.46 0.71
C ASN A 405 -7.29 20.90 0.73
N ALA A 406 -7.65 21.74 -0.24
CA ALA A 406 -7.25 23.14 -0.31
C ALA A 406 -7.67 23.93 0.95
N ALA A 407 -6.87 24.93 1.34
CA ALA A 407 -7.13 25.70 2.56
C ALA A 407 -8.24 26.76 2.38
N GLY A 408 -8.40 27.32 1.17
CA GLY A 408 -9.36 28.39 0.89
C GLY A 408 -10.61 27.96 0.12
N ASP A 409 -11.52 28.90 -0.12
CA ASP A 409 -12.83 28.65 -0.74
C ASP A 409 -12.88 28.96 -2.24
N GLY A 410 -11.72 29.21 -2.87
CA GLY A 410 -11.59 29.63 -4.27
C GLY A 410 -12.17 28.64 -5.29
N ASP A 411 -12.33 27.37 -4.92
CA ASP A 411 -12.90 26.34 -5.79
C ASP A 411 -14.43 26.26 -5.75
N THR A 412 -15.09 26.92 -4.79
CA THR A 412 -16.54 26.77 -4.57
C THR A 412 -17.37 27.26 -5.75
N GLU A 413 -17.02 28.41 -6.34
CA GLU A 413 -17.74 28.95 -7.51
C GLU A 413 -17.56 28.08 -8.76
N LEU A 414 -16.34 27.54 -8.95
CA LEU A 414 -16.09 26.55 -10.00
C LEU A 414 -16.97 25.32 -9.80
N VAL A 415 -17.01 24.76 -8.59
CA VAL A 415 -17.79 23.55 -8.31
C VAL A 415 -19.29 23.79 -8.47
N LYS A 416 -19.82 24.94 -8.02
CA LYS A 416 -21.22 25.33 -8.29
C LYS A 416 -21.51 25.40 -9.78
N SER A 417 -20.61 25.95 -10.59
CA SER A 417 -20.79 26.00 -12.04
C SER A 417 -20.83 24.60 -12.67
N MET A 418 -19.97 23.69 -12.20
CA MET A 418 -19.96 22.28 -12.59
C MET A 418 -21.25 21.57 -12.17
N GLU A 419 -21.75 21.85 -10.97
CA GLU A 419 -23.00 21.28 -10.46
C GLU A 419 -24.19 21.64 -11.35
N HIS A 420 -24.31 22.91 -11.75
CA HIS A 420 -25.37 23.37 -12.64
C HIS A 420 -25.28 22.67 -14.01
N ALA A 421 -24.08 22.59 -14.59
CA ALA A 421 -23.86 21.90 -15.87
C ALA A 421 -24.19 20.40 -15.79
N MET A 422 -23.76 19.73 -14.72
CA MET A 422 -24.02 18.30 -14.50
C MET A 422 -25.50 18.02 -14.28
N LYS A 423 -26.20 18.82 -13.47
CA LYS A 423 -27.65 18.68 -13.28
C LYS A 423 -28.40 18.87 -14.60
N ALA A 424 -28.00 19.85 -15.42
CA ALA A 424 -28.58 20.05 -16.74
C ALA A 424 -28.36 18.84 -17.67
N GLU A 425 -27.15 18.27 -17.69
CA GLU A 425 -26.86 17.06 -18.49
C GLU A 425 -27.69 15.84 -18.01
N ILE A 426 -27.76 15.61 -16.70
CA ILE A 426 -28.55 14.51 -16.11
C ILE A 426 -30.03 14.65 -16.48
N LEU A 427 -30.58 15.86 -16.38
CA LEU A 427 -31.97 16.12 -16.75
C LEU A 427 -32.19 15.89 -18.24
N LEU A 428 -31.31 16.39 -19.11
CA LEU A 428 -31.43 16.21 -20.56
C LEU A 428 -31.46 14.72 -20.95
N ARG A 429 -30.54 13.93 -20.38
CA ARG A 429 -30.47 12.48 -20.58
C ARG A 429 -31.68 11.72 -20.05
N SER A 430 -32.24 12.19 -18.95
CA SER A 430 -33.49 11.63 -18.41
C SER A 430 -34.67 11.84 -19.35
N HIS A 431 -34.74 12.99 -20.05
CA HIS A 431 -35.78 13.24 -21.06
C HIS A 431 -35.60 12.35 -22.30
N SER A 432 -34.35 12.10 -22.72
CA SER A 432 -34.06 11.21 -23.85
C SER A 432 -34.11 9.71 -23.51
N ARG A 433 -34.36 9.35 -22.24
CA ARG A 433 -34.30 7.97 -21.72
C ARG A 433 -32.92 7.29 -21.87
N GLU A 434 -31.86 8.08 -22.00
CA GLU A 434 -30.47 7.60 -22.12
C GLU A 434 -29.69 7.85 -20.82
N MET A 435 -30.07 7.13 -19.77
CA MET A 435 -29.58 7.36 -18.40
C MET A 435 -28.15 6.84 -18.12
N VAL A 436 -27.55 6.11 -19.06
CA VAL A 436 -26.17 5.63 -18.93
C VAL A 436 -25.22 6.65 -19.55
N PHE A 437 -24.25 7.13 -18.77
CA PHE A 437 -23.23 8.04 -19.28
C PHE A 437 -22.18 7.27 -20.09
N PRO A 438 -21.97 7.60 -21.38
CA PRO A 438 -20.98 6.92 -22.20
C PRO A 438 -19.57 7.18 -21.69
N CYS A 439 -18.70 6.19 -21.79
CA CYS A 439 -17.28 6.35 -21.47
C CYS A 439 -16.54 7.00 -22.64
N ARG A 440 -15.83 8.08 -22.35
CA ARG A 440 -14.96 8.81 -23.30
C ARG A 440 -13.54 8.98 -22.75
N CYS A 441 -13.18 8.17 -21.77
CA CYS A 441 -11.82 8.14 -21.24
C CYS A 441 -10.88 7.57 -22.31
N THR A 442 -9.62 8.04 -22.35
CA THR A 442 -8.57 7.49 -23.23
C THR A 442 -8.48 5.98 -23.07
N TYR A 443 -8.43 5.53 -21.81
CA TYR A 443 -8.60 4.15 -21.42
C TYR A 443 -9.99 3.98 -20.81
N PRO A 444 -10.90 3.22 -21.45
CA PRO A 444 -12.25 2.97 -20.97
C PRO A 444 -12.27 2.49 -19.50
N CYS A 445 -13.30 2.89 -18.75
CA CYS A 445 -13.45 2.51 -17.33
C CYS A 445 -14.01 1.09 -17.14
N VAL A 446 -14.57 0.52 -18.19
CA VAL A 446 -14.97 -0.89 -18.30
C VAL A 446 -14.14 -1.41 -19.46
N GLY A 447 -13.48 -2.56 -19.30
CA GLY A 447 -12.64 -3.12 -20.34
C GLY A 447 -13.40 -3.16 -21.66
N THR A 448 -12.86 -2.53 -22.70
CA THR A 448 -13.27 -2.87 -24.07
C THR A 448 -12.81 -4.29 -24.33
N SER A 449 -13.68 -5.27 -24.04
CA SER A 449 -13.50 -6.65 -24.50
C SER A 449 -13.42 -6.77 -26.03
N ALA A 450 -13.52 -5.65 -26.76
CA ALA A 450 -13.39 -5.58 -28.20
C ALA A 450 -11.96 -5.83 -28.72
N ASP A 451 -10.91 -5.61 -27.91
CA ASP A 451 -9.51 -5.90 -28.30
C ASP A 451 -8.99 -7.23 -27.74
N LEU A 452 -9.77 -7.91 -26.90
CA LEU A 452 -9.56 -9.32 -26.58
C LEU A 452 -10.31 -10.13 -27.63
N LEU A 453 -9.57 -10.81 -28.50
CA LEU A 453 -10.03 -11.59 -29.65
C LEU A 453 -10.98 -12.76 -29.33
N VAL A 454 -11.51 -12.84 -28.11
CA VAL A 454 -12.29 -13.96 -27.64
C VAL A 454 -13.37 -13.39 -26.71
N ASN A 455 -14.64 -13.65 -27.06
CA ASN A 455 -15.69 -13.74 -26.06
C ASN A 455 -15.27 -14.90 -25.13
N PHE A 456 -14.47 -14.60 -24.11
CA PHE A 456 -14.16 -15.59 -23.11
C PHE A 456 -15.46 -15.83 -22.35
N GLU A 457 -16.12 -16.94 -22.65
CA GLU A 457 -16.95 -17.60 -21.65
C GLU A 457 -15.98 -17.93 -20.51
N ASP A 458 -15.78 -16.98 -19.59
CA ASP A 458 -14.79 -16.96 -18.51
C ASP A 458 -15.03 -18.01 -17.41
N ASP A 459 -15.86 -18.99 -17.70
CA ASP A 459 -16.09 -20.13 -16.85
C ASP A 459 -15.37 -21.34 -17.47
N GLU A 460 -14.26 -21.74 -16.84
CA GLU A 460 -13.69 -23.10 -16.90
C GLU A 460 -12.54 -23.44 -17.89
N ASP A 461 -11.53 -22.58 -18.13
CA ASP A 461 -10.24 -23.09 -18.63
C ASP A 461 -9.09 -23.01 -17.61
N PRO A 462 -8.90 -24.06 -16.78
CA PRO A 462 -7.78 -24.18 -15.84
C PRO A 462 -6.40 -24.08 -16.49
N ARG A 463 -6.30 -24.26 -17.82
CA ARG A 463 -5.03 -24.21 -18.55
C ARG A 463 -4.45 -22.80 -18.60
N LEU A 464 -5.31 -21.77 -18.59
CA LEU A 464 -4.88 -20.37 -18.63
C LEU A 464 -4.19 -19.93 -17.32
N GLU A 465 -4.49 -20.58 -16.19
CA GLU A 465 -3.83 -20.32 -14.90
C GLU A 465 -2.33 -20.66 -14.91
N SER A 466 -1.90 -21.52 -15.83
CA SER A 466 -0.50 -21.93 -15.99
C SER A 466 0.31 -21.00 -16.90
N VAL A 467 -0.34 -20.02 -17.53
CA VAL A 467 0.32 -19.08 -18.44
C VAL A 467 1.01 -17.97 -17.63
N GLU A 468 2.33 -17.87 -17.77
CA GLU A 468 3.13 -16.82 -17.12
C GLU A 468 2.66 -15.42 -17.58
N GLY A 469 2.38 -14.54 -16.61
CA GLY A 469 1.89 -13.18 -16.89
C GLY A 469 0.37 -13.04 -17.07
N TRP A 470 -0.38 -14.14 -17.14
CA TRP A 470 -1.85 -14.12 -17.28
C TRP A 470 -2.55 -13.36 -16.16
N GLN A 471 -2.19 -13.63 -14.89
CA GLN A 471 -2.72 -12.89 -13.74
C GLN A 471 -2.38 -11.39 -13.81
N GLY A 472 -1.20 -11.03 -14.32
CA GLY A 472 -0.81 -9.62 -14.45
C GLY A 472 -1.61 -8.87 -15.52
N ILE A 473 -2.03 -9.53 -16.58
CA ILE A 473 -2.91 -8.97 -17.63
C ILE A 473 -4.33 -8.78 -17.08
N LEU A 474 -4.82 -9.78 -16.33
CA LEU A 474 -6.13 -9.75 -15.68
C LEU A 474 -6.22 -8.68 -14.57
N ASP A 475 -5.20 -8.61 -13.70
CA ASP A 475 -5.09 -7.56 -12.67
C ASP A 475 -5.03 -6.18 -13.32
N LYS A 476 -4.30 -6.04 -14.44
CA LYS A 476 -4.29 -4.79 -15.20
C LYS A 476 -5.69 -4.46 -15.73
N ALA A 477 -6.39 -5.37 -16.38
CA ALA A 477 -7.72 -5.09 -16.94
C ALA A 477 -8.72 -4.55 -15.89
N TYR A 478 -8.67 -5.05 -14.65
CA TYR A 478 -9.58 -4.63 -13.58
C TYR A 478 -9.09 -3.43 -12.76
N TRP A 479 -7.77 -3.29 -12.54
CA TRP A 479 -7.18 -2.23 -11.71
C TRP A 479 -6.63 -1.05 -12.51
N ASP A 480 -6.54 -1.14 -13.84
CA ASP A 480 -5.93 -0.11 -14.69
C ASP A 480 -6.86 1.09 -14.88
N PHE A 481 -6.80 1.95 -13.87
CA PHE A 481 -7.34 3.29 -13.88
C PHE A 481 -6.22 4.32 -14.07
N GLU A 482 -5.13 3.95 -14.74
CA GLU A 482 -4.21 4.94 -15.29
C GLU A 482 -4.89 5.60 -16.52
N ASP A 483 -4.58 6.87 -16.75
CA ASP A 483 -5.17 7.75 -17.78
C ASP A 483 -4.11 8.20 -18.78
#